data_AF-A0A931EGP8-F1
#
_entry.id   AF-A0A931EGP8-F1
#
_cell.length_a   1.000
_cell.length_b   1.000
_cell.length_c   1.000
_cell.angle_alpha   90.00
_cell.angle_beta   90.00
_cell.angle_gamma   90.00
#
_symmetry.space_group_name_H-M   'P 1'
#
loop_
_entity.id
_entity.type
_entity.pdbx_description
1 polymer ?
#
loop_
_entity_poly.entity_id
_entity_poly.type
_entity_poly.pdbx_seq_one_letter_code
_entity_poly.pdbx_strand_id
1 'polypeptide(L)'
;MKVKTGYLTCHEASGWGFIIGSTHKIRCTYTSNNHHTEYYSGSISKFGADIGYLESAVILWAVAAPTTDLSAGALAGSYGGVDASVALGVGAGANVLVGGFQKSIALQPISVEGQNGLNVAAGIEGLSLKYEGSKRPQ
;
A
#
# COMPACT_ATOMS: atom_id res chain seq x y z
N MET A 1 -20.53 -4.18 -0.08
CA MET A 1 -20.02 -3.63 -1.36
C MET A 1 -18.86 -2.69 -1.02
N LYS A 2 -17.68 -2.84 -1.64
CA LYS A 2 -16.56 -1.89 -1.48
C LYS A 2 -16.56 -0.94 -2.68
N VAL A 3 -16.32 0.33 -2.45
CA VAL A 3 -16.24 1.38 -3.49
C VAL A 3 -14.82 1.93 -3.52
N LYS A 4 -14.32 2.24 -4.73
CA LYS A 4 -13.01 2.88 -4.89
C LYS A 4 -13.10 4.32 -4.37
N THR A 5 -12.31 4.66 -3.36
CA THR A 5 -12.33 5.98 -2.72
C THR A 5 -11.21 6.90 -3.20
N GLY A 6 -10.17 6.35 -3.84
CA GLY A 6 -9.05 7.12 -4.36
C GLY A 6 -7.83 6.24 -4.64
N TYR A 7 -6.66 6.89 -4.62
CA TYR A 7 -5.36 6.26 -4.86
C TYR A 7 -4.38 6.57 -3.74
N LEU A 8 -3.62 5.56 -3.32
CA LEU A 8 -2.50 5.70 -2.40
C LEU A 8 -1.21 5.48 -3.20
N THR A 9 -0.40 6.53 -3.33
CA THR A 9 0.89 6.48 -4.03
C THR A 9 2.00 6.43 -3.00
N CYS A 10 2.79 5.36 -2.98
CA CYS A 10 3.89 5.17 -2.06
C CYS A 10 5.23 5.23 -2.79
N HIS A 11 6.17 5.98 -2.23
CA HIS A 11 7.55 6.07 -2.70
C HIS A 11 8.45 5.28 -1.76
N GLU A 12 9.18 4.34 -2.33
CA GLU A 12 10.25 3.60 -1.65
C GLU A 12 11.58 4.30 -1.91
N ALA A 13 12.31 4.58 -0.83
CA ALA A 13 13.63 5.18 -0.97
C ALA A 13 14.59 4.17 -1.63
N SER A 14 15.37 4.62 -2.61
CA SER A 14 16.46 3.83 -3.18
C SER A 14 17.49 3.50 -2.10
N GLY A 15 17.96 2.25 -2.04
CA GLY A 15 18.91 1.85 -1.01
C GLY A 15 19.49 0.46 -1.24
N TRP A 16 20.62 0.22 -0.58
CA TRP A 16 21.22 -1.11 -0.48
C TRP A 16 20.48 -1.92 0.58
N GLY A 17 19.99 -3.12 0.25
CA GLY A 17 19.23 -3.96 1.19
C GLY A 17 19.20 -5.43 0.80
N PHE A 18 19.11 -6.30 1.82
CA PHE A 18 19.16 -7.77 1.70
C PHE A 18 17.78 -8.38 1.35
N ILE A 19 17.79 -9.60 0.80
CA ILE A 19 16.64 -10.35 0.27
C ILE A 19 16.18 -11.43 1.25
N ILE A 20 14.88 -11.72 1.23
CA ILE A 20 14.02 -12.51 2.14
C ILE A 20 13.65 -11.75 3.43
N GLY A 21 12.41 -11.28 3.50
CA GLY A 21 11.85 -10.65 4.71
C GLY A 21 12.33 -9.21 4.96
N SER A 22 12.64 -8.44 3.91
CA SER A 22 13.08 -7.05 4.08
C SER A 22 11.89 -6.10 4.29
N THR A 23 12.07 -5.21 5.27
CA THR A 23 11.13 -4.12 5.57
C THR A 23 11.70 -2.81 5.06
N HIS A 24 11.00 -2.15 4.15
CA HIS A 24 11.45 -0.90 3.53
C HIS A 24 10.57 0.26 3.98
N LYS A 25 11.21 1.38 4.34
CA LYS A 25 10.48 2.60 4.70
C LYS A 25 9.92 3.25 3.44
N ILE A 26 8.67 3.71 3.54
CA ILE A 26 7.96 4.37 2.47
C ILE A 26 7.32 5.67 2.96
N ARG A 27 7.10 6.57 2.01
CA ARG A 27 6.23 7.73 2.20
C ARG A 27 5.09 7.62 1.22
N CYS A 28 3.86 7.73 1.71
CA CYS A 28 2.68 7.61 0.88
C CYS A 28 1.84 8.88 0.89
N THR A 29 1.21 9.13 -0.25
CA THR A 29 0.23 10.20 -0.43
C THR A 29 -1.08 9.55 -0.85
N TYR A 30 -2.12 9.70 -0.04
CA TYR A 30 -3.47 9.33 -0.40
C TYR A 30 -4.16 10.53 -1.06
N THR A 31 -4.72 10.32 -2.24
CA THR A 31 -5.57 11.30 -2.93
C THR A 31 -6.94 10.66 -3.12
N SER A 32 -7.94 11.21 -2.44
CA SER A 32 -9.32 10.78 -2.58
C SER A 32 -9.95 11.26 -3.89
N ASN A 33 -11.07 10.66 -4.27
CA ASN A 33 -11.83 11.09 -5.45
C ASN A 33 -12.40 12.51 -5.32
N ASN A 34 -12.53 13.06 -4.09
CA ASN A 34 -12.95 14.44 -3.84
C ASN A 34 -11.76 15.40 -3.64
N HIS A 35 -10.55 15.02 -4.08
CA HIS A 35 -9.32 15.83 -4.04
C HIS A 35 -8.80 16.18 -2.63
N HIS A 36 -9.24 15.47 -1.59
CA HIS A 36 -8.59 15.52 -0.28
C HIS A 36 -7.26 14.74 -0.36
N THR A 37 -6.19 15.34 0.18
CA THR A 37 -4.86 14.75 0.21
C THR A 37 -4.41 14.51 1.64
N GLU A 38 -3.91 13.30 1.90
CA GLU A 38 -3.35 12.90 3.19
C GLU A 38 -1.97 12.28 3.01
N TYR A 39 -1.09 12.52 3.98
CA TYR A 39 0.28 12.02 4.00
C TYR A 39 0.43 10.94 5.05
N TYR A 40 1.13 9.89 4.67
CA TYR A 40 1.40 8.75 5.52
C TYR A 40 2.88 8.40 5.47
N SER A 41 3.45 8.06 6.63
CA SER A 41 4.70 7.33 6.71
C SER A 41 4.41 5.84 6.89
N GLY A 42 5.34 4.98 6.53
CA GLY A 42 5.07 3.56 6.64
C GLY A 42 6.22 2.66 6.30
N SER A 43 5.91 1.37 6.24
CA SER A 43 6.83 0.36 5.76
C SER A 43 6.11 -0.74 4.98
N ILE A 44 6.77 -1.27 3.97
CA ILE A 44 6.35 -2.49 3.26
C ILE A 44 7.27 -3.65 3.63
N SER A 45 6.69 -4.84 3.79
CA SER A 45 7.44 -6.10 3.87
C SER A 45 7.30 -6.86 2.54
N LYS A 46 8.43 -7.31 1.99
CA LYS A 46 8.47 -8.05 0.73
C LYS A 46 9.00 -9.46 0.90
N PHE A 47 8.48 -10.39 0.10
CA PHE A 47 8.93 -11.77 -0.02
C PHE A 47 9.12 -12.16 -1.49
N GLY A 48 10.20 -12.88 -1.77
CA GLY A 48 10.63 -13.19 -3.14
C GLY A 48 11.98 -12.55 -3.50
N ALA A 49 12.82 -13.32 -4.20
CA ALA A 49 14.17 -12.97 -4.67
C ALA A 49 14.10 -11.99 -5.86
N ASP A 50 15.02 -11.03 -6.03
CA ASP A 50 16.43 -11.24 -6.40
C ASP A 50 17.40 -10.28 -5.68
N ILE A 51 18.61 -10.77 -5.40
CA ILE A 51 19.73 -10.01 -4.84
C ILE A 51 20.09 -8.88 -5.80
N GLY A 52 19.81 -7.63 -5.43
CA GLY A 52 20.09 -6.47 -6.27
C GLY A 52 19.90 -5.15 -5.54
N TYR A 53 20.41 -4.08 -6.15
CA TYR A 53 20.11 -2.71 -5.74
C TYR A 53 18.63 -2.44 -6.01
N LEU A 54 17.87 -2.07 -4.98
CA LEU A 54 16.49 -1.66 -5.19
C LEU A 54 16.50 -0.24 -5.77
N GLU A 55 16.19 -0.13 -7.06
CA GLU A 55 15.90 1.16 -7.67
C GLU A 55 14.68 1.78 -6.96
N SER A 56 14.71 3.10 -6.78
CA SER A 56 13.58 3.84 -6.22
C SER A 56 12.30 3.48 -6.97
N ALA A 57 11.33 2.90 -6.25
CA ALA A 57 10.08 2.44 -6.83
C ALA A 57 8.92 3.34 -6.38
N VAL A 58 7.99 3.56 -7.32
CA VAL A 58 6.69 4.14 -7.02
C VAL A 58 5.66 3.04 -7.09
N ILE A 59 4.93 2.83 -5.99
CA ILE A 59 3.90 1.81 -5.88
C ILE A 59 2.55 2.51 -5.79
N LEU A 60 1.64 2.17 -6.69
CA LEU A 60 0.31 2.76 -6.75
C LEU A 60 -0.75 1.75 -6.29
N TRP A 61 -1.58 2.13 -5.34
CA TRP A 61 -2.68 1.31 -4.84
C TRP A 61 -4.02 1.99 -5.11
N ALA A 62 -4.98 1.25 -5.67
CA ALA A 62 -6.39 1.62 -5.60
C ALA A 62 -6.90 1.33 -4.17
N VAL A 63 -7.53 2.34 -3.57
CA VAL A 63 -8.11 2.24 -2.22
C VAL A 63 -9.60 1.93 -2.34
N ALA A 64 -10.04 0.82 -1.75
CA ALA A 64 -11.43 0.42 -1.73
C ALA A 64 -11.95 0.27 -0.30
N ALA A 65 -13.07 0.92 0.03
CA ALA A 65 -13.63 0.98 1.38
C ALA A 65 -15.17 0.82 1.35
N PRO A 66 -15.84 0.56 2.50
CA PRO A 66 -17.30 0.42 2.54
C PRO A 66 -18.07 1.74 2.36
N THR A 67 -17.40 2.88 2.45
CA THR A 67 -17.96 4.23 2.28
C THR A 67 -17.01 5.10 1.45
N THR A 68 -17.54 6.14 0.79
CA THR A 68 -16.74 7.16 0.09
C THR A 68 -16.22 8.25 1.02
N ASP A 69 -16.85 8.43 2.18
CA ASP A 69 -16.46 9.44 3.17
C ASP A 69 -15.60 8.78 4.25
N LEU A 70 -14.28 8.88 4.06
CA LEU A 70 -13.30 8.36 5.01
C LEU A 70 -12.85 9.49 5.93
N SER A 71 -12.93 9.26 7.23
CA SER A 71 -12.35 10.15 8.24
C SER A 71 -10.84 10.32 8.02
N ALA A 72 -10.32 11.48 8.40
CA ALA A 72 -8.89 11.74 8.31
C ALA A 72 -8.07 10.64 9.02
N GLY A 73 -7.06 10.11 8.33
CA GLY A 73 -6.22 9.05 8.89
C GLY A 73 -6.83 7.64 8.82
N ALA A 74 -7.98 7.45 8.17
CA ALA A 74 -8.66 6.14 8.10
C ALA A 74 -7.79 5.02 7.52
N LEU A 75 -6.81 5.35 6.67
CA LEU A 75 -5.89 4.37 6.08
C LEU A 75 -4.80 3.93 7.06
N ALA A 76 -4.64 4.57 8.22
CA ALA A 76 -3.64 4.17 9.20
C ALA A 76 -3.93 2.75 9.73
N GLY A 77 -2.85 1.99 9.92
CA GLY A 77 -2.90 0.61 10.40
C GLY A 77 -2.09 -0.35 9.54
N SER A 78 -2.18 -1.62 9.88
CA SER A 78 -1.49 -2.71 9.20
C SER A 78 -2.40 -3.37 8.17
N TYR A 79 -1.82 -3.72 7.03
CA TYR A 79 -2.44 -4.46 5.94
C TYR A 79 -1.60 -5.71 5.68
N GLY A 80 -2.27 -6.84 5.48
CA GLY A 80 -1.62 -8.12 5.19
C GLY A 80 -2.23 -8.80 3.96
N GLY A 81 -1.39 -9.55 3.26
CA GLY A 81 -1.77 -10.47 2.18
C GLY A 81 -2.29 -11.81 2.71
N VAL A 82 -2.56 -12.72 1.76
CA VAL A 82 -3.43 -13.91 1.88
C VAL A 82 -3.01 -14.96 2.93
N ASP A 83 -1.86 -14.83 3.60
CA ASP A 83 -1.44 -15.76 4.68
C ASP A 83 -1.60 -15.23 6.13
N ALA A 84 -1.97 -13.97 6.34
CA ALA A 84 -2.20 -13.42 7.69
C ALA A 84 -3.68 -13.45 8.08
N SER A 85 -4.29 -14.63 8.04
CA SER A 85 -5.49 -15.01 8.82
C SER A 85 -6.64 -13.99 8.93
N VAL A 86 -6.98 -13.21 7.90
CA VAL A 86 -8.28 -12.54 7.76
C VAL A 86 -8.62 -12.33 6.29
N ALA A 87 -9.31 -13.29 5.69
CA ALA A 87 -9.98 -13.14 4.40
C ALA A 87 -11.47 -13.42 4.56
N LEU A 88 -12.21 -12.48 5.17
CA LEU A 88 -13.67 -12.47 5.04
C LEU A 88 -14.05 -11.63 3.82
N GLY A 89 -14.20 -12.31 2.68
CA GLY A 89 -15.14 -11.89 1.64
C GLY A 89 -14.66 -10.90 0.57
N VAL A 90 -13.51 -11.12 -0.06
CA VAL A 90 -13.23 -10.52 -1.38
C VAL A 90 -12.73 -11.61 -2.32
N GLY A 91 -13.64 -12.15 -3.14
CA GLY A 91 -13.29 -13.00 -4.27
C GLY A 91 -12.55 -12.18 -5.32
N ALA A 92 -11.22 -12.19 -5.29
CA ALA A 92 -10.37 -11.77 -6.38
C ALA A 92 -9.01 -12.44 -6.20
N GLY A 93 -8.59 -13.26 -7.17
CA GLY A 93 -7.25 -13.86 -7.23
C GLY A 93 -6.14 -12.82 -7.52
N ALA A 94 -6.15 -11.70 -6.81
CA ALA A 94 -5.19 -10.61 -6.92
C ALA A 94 -4.48 -10.40 -5.58
N ASN A 95 -3.24 -9.94 -5.62
CA ASN A 95 -2.43 -9.56 -4.45
C ASN A 95 -3.04 -8.33 -3.75
N VAL A 96 -4.16 -8.52 -3.02
CA VAL A 96 -4.85 -7.46 -2.30
C VAL A 96 -4.39 -7.46 -0.85
N LEU A 97 -4.03 -6.29 -0.34
CA LEU A 97 -3.75 -6.10 1.09
C LEU A 97 -5.00 -5.58 1.79
N VAL A 98 -5.41 -6.21 2.88
CA VAL A 98 -6.60 -5.81 3.65
C VAL A 98 -6.20 -5.39 5.05
N GLY A 99 -6.73 -4.27 5.51
CA GLY A 99 -6.28 -3.64 6.74
C GLY A 99 -6.94 -2.31 7.04
N GLY A 100 -6.19 -1.44 7.71
CA GLY A 100 -6.64 -0.10 8.12
C GLY A 100 -7.74 -0.16 9.19
N PHE A 101 -8.54 0.90 9.25
CA PHE A 101 -9.61 1.01 10.26
C PHE A 101 -10.58 -0.18 10.20
N GLN A 102 -10.65 -0.92 11.31
CA GLN A 102 -11.49 -2.12 11.49
C GLN A 102 -11.33 -3.20 10.40
N LYS A 103 -10.16 -3.29 9.73
CA LYS A 103 -9.91 -4.24 8.62
C LYS A 103 -10.90 -4.08 7.44
N SER A 104 -11.43 -2.88 7.25
CA SER A 104 -12.48 -2.61 6.25
C SER A 104 -11.93 -2.10 4.92
N ILE A 105 -10.65 -1.69 4.87
CA ILE A 105 -10.01 -1.09 3.70
C ILE A 105 -9.24 -2.17 2.94
N ALA A 106 -9.42 -2.19 1.62
CA ALA A 106 -8.63 -3.00 0.70
C ALA A 106 -7.73 -2.09 -0.15
N LEU A 107 -6.47 -2.47 -0.27
CA LEU A 107 -5.48 -1.86 -1.15
C LEU A 107 -5.20 -2.85 -2.28
N GLN A 108 -5.56 -2.44 -3.50
CA GLN A 108 -5.32 -3.23 -4.70
C GLN A 108 -4.19 -2.60 -5.49
N PRO A 109 -3.11 -3.33 -5.77
CA PRO A 109 -2.00 -2.79 -6.51
C PRO A 109 -2.44 -2.53 -7.94
N ILE A 110 -2.17 -1.33 -8.41
CA ILE A 110 -2.32 -1.00 -9.82
C ILE A 110 -0.97 -1.30 -10.43
N SER A 111 -0.93 -2.34 -11.28
CA SER A 111 0.25 -2.67 -12.04
C SER A 111 0.65 -1.46 -12.89
N VAL A 112 1.61 -0.69 -12.40
CA VAL A 112 2.43 0.18 -13.22
C VAL A 112 3.66 -0.66 -13.53
N GLU A 113 3.80 -1.06 -14.79
CA GLU A 113 5.02 -1.72 -15.27
C GLU A 113 6.21 -0.84 -14.90
N GLY A 114 7.09 -1.35 -14.02
CA GLY A 114 8.40 -0.75 -13.81
C GLY A 114 9.23 -0.83 -15.11
N GLN A 115 10.38 -0.15 -15.16
CA GLN A 115 11.29 -0.18 -16.32
C GLN A 115 11.65 -1.61 -16.80
N ASN A 116 11.50 -2.61 -15.93
CA ASN A 116 11.79 -4.02 -16.20
C ASN A 116 10.54 -4.90 -16.45
N GLY A 117 9.34 -4.32 -16.58
CA GLY A 117 8.10 -5.08 -16.82
C GLY A 117 7.59 -5.91 -15.63
N LEU A 118 8.24 -5.81 -14.47
CA LEU A 118 7.84 -6.52 -13.25
C LEU A 118 6.85 -5.70 -12.43
N ASN A 119 5.74 -6.32 -12.01
CA ASN A 119 4.82 -5.72 -11.06
C ASN A 119 5.49 -5.66 -9.67
N VAL A 120 5.98 -4.48 -9.29
CA VAL A 120 6.69 -4.24 -8.01
C VAL A 120 5.84 -4.64 -6.80
N ALA A 121 4.51 -4.62 -6.93
CA ALA A 121 3.62 -4.99 -5.84
C ALA A 121 3.39 -6.50 -5.69
N ALA A 122 3.81 -7.33 -6.65
CA ALA A 122 3.56 -8.76 -6.63
C ALA A 122 4.29 -9.52 -5.50
N GLY A 123 5.32 -8.92 -4.90
CA GLY A 123 6.05 -9.47 -3.76
C GLY A 123 5.74 -8.79 -2.42
N ILE A 124 4.77 -7.87 -2.35
CA ILE A 124 4.45 -7.15 -1.09
C ILE A 124 3.47 -7.99 -0.27
N GLU A 125 3.90 -8.42 0.92
CA GLU A 125 3.10 -9.23 1.84
C GLU A 125 2.42 -8.40 2.93
N GLY A 126 3.00 -7.26 3.25
CA GLY A 126 2.55 -6.43 4.35
C GLY A 126 2.85 -4.95 4.11
N LEU A 127 1.98 -4.12 4.67
CA LEU A 127 2.08 -2.67 4.63
C LEU A 127 1.61 -2.11 5.96
N SER A 128 2.40 -1.23 6.57
CA SER A 128 2.01 -0.45 7.74
C SER A 128 1.97 1.02 7.38
N LEU A 129 0.88 1.70 7.74
CA LEU A 129 0.67 3.12 7.50
C LEU A 129 0.44 3.86 8.82
N LYS A 130 1.13 4.99 8.97
CA LYS A 130 0.95 5.96 10.04
C LYS A 130 0.56 7.29 9.43
N TYR A 131 -0.53 7.86 9.93
CA TYR A 131 -1.02 9.17 9.49
C TYR A 131 -0.09 10.29 9.96
N GLU A 132 0.35 11.14 9.04
CA GLU A 132 1.21 12.30 9.31
C GLU A 132 0.46 13.63 9.18
N GLY A 133 -0.74 13.65 8.59
CA GLY A 133 -1.56 14.85 8.43
C GLY A 133 -2.06 15.07 6.99
N SER A 134 -2.86 16.11 6.82
CA SER A 134 -3.34 16.59 5.51
C SER A 134 -2.50 17.77 4.97
N LYS A 135 -1.57 18.29 5.77
CA LYS A 135 -0.57 19.28 5.32
C LYS A 135 0.67 18.54 4.85
N ARG A 136 1.29 19.03 3.77
CA ARG A 136 2.56 18.48 3.28
C ARG A 136 3.60 18.53 4.40
N PRO A 137 4.26 17.42 4.77
CA PRO A 137 5.33 17.44 5.75
C PRO A 137 6.49 18.32 5.23
N GLN A 138 7.02 19.19 6.10
CA GLN A 138 8.20 20.03 5.81
C GLN A 138 9.48 19.22 5.93
#